data_AF-A0A812ZI32-F1
#
_entry.id   AF-A0A812ZI32-F1
#
_cell.length_a   1.000
_cell.length_b   1.000
_cell.length_c   1.000
_cell.angle_alpha   90.00
_cell.angle_beta   90.00
_cell.angle_gamma   90.00
#
_symmetry.space_group_name_H-M   'P 1'
#
loop_
_entity.id
_entity.type
_entity.pdbx_description
1 polymer ?
#
loop_
_entity_poly.entity_id
_entity_poly.type
_entity_poly.pdbx_seq_one_letter_code
_entity_poly.pdbx_strand_id
1 'polypeptide(L)'
;MPGQVLPYLPPPPLPPEPQDDQPPPAPLLAPLPPLSEDEPAPGQPQPPPPPDERTHLMVSGRFNDTEMVDYIKKVRDILTHKGVPIFMVDTQAPGDAFGSQTLQGLYTAKALLAFCGTNYGQRTGARYETYVELRYAHDNNLEIIPIQLCDTFPPRPPDFEGRCQNHVVLQRDVIRIVDIHMNNPLHVADKIHAAWTHRLQHLRVYVKPY
;
A
#
# COMPACT_ATOMS: atom_id res chain seq x y z
N MET A 1 -52.73 50.05 58.60
CA MET A 1 -53.02 50.22 57.17
C MET A 1 -52.51 48.98 56.45
N PRO A 2 -53.35 48.24 55.71
CA PRO A 2 -53.04 46.92 55.18
C PRO A 2 -52.11 47.00 53.95
N GLY A 3 -51.19 46.04 53.84
CA GLY A 3 -50.26 45.92 52.71
C GLY A 3 -50.99 45.51 51.43
N GLN A 4 -50.82 46.30 50.37
CA GLN A 4 -51.30 45.99 49.04
C GLN A 4 -50.55 44.77 48.49
N VAL A 5 -51.29 43.70 48.21
CA VAL A 5 -50.80 42.56 47.44
C VAL A 5 -50.95 42.92 45.97
N LEU A 6 -49.83 42.99 45.24
CA LEU A 6 -49.83 43.19 43.79
C LEU A 6 -50.40 41.95 43.09
N PRO A 7 -51.23 42.11 42.03
CA PRO A 7 -51.79 40.98 41.31
C PRO A 7 -50.70 40.24 40.52
N TYR A 8 -50.75 38.91 40.55
CA TYR A 8 -49.88 38.03 39.78
C TYR A 8 -50.21 38.15 38.29
N LEU A 9 -49.26 38.65 37.50
CA LEU A 9 -49.33 38.61 36.03
C LEU A 9 -48.72 37.30 35.54
N PRO A 10 -49.42 36.51 34.72
CA PRO A 10 -48.82 35.33 34.09
C PRO A 10 -47.67 35.74 33.18
N PRO A 11 -46.63 34.90 33.04
CA PRO A 11 -45.50 35.19 32.16
C PRO A 11 -45.97 35.31 30.70
N PRO A 12 -45.30 36.14 29.87
CA PRO A 12 -45.62 36.25 28.46
C PRO A 12 -45.39 34.90 27.74
N PRO A 13 -46.15 34.61 26.67
CA PRO A 13 -45.95 33.40 25.89
C PRO A 13 -44.54 33.37 25.31
N LEU A 14 -43.92 32.18 25.32
CA LEU A 14 -42.62 31.94 24.71
C LEU A 14 -42.65 32.29 23.22
N PRO A 15 -41.56 32.86 22.67
CA PRO A 15 -41.45 33.07 21.23
C PRO A 15 -41.50 31.72 20.50
N PRO A 16 -42.03 31.69 19.26
CA PRO A 16 -42.04 30.46 18.47
C PRO A 16 -40.62 29.97 18.24
N GLU A 17 -40.42 28.66 18.37
CA GLU A 17 -39.15 28.01 18.05
C GLU A 17 -38.77 28.29 16.58
N PRO A 18 -37.48 28.54 16.28
CA PRO A 18 -37.03 28.65 14.91
C PRO A 18 -37.29 27.32 14.20
N GLN A 19 -38.07 27.37 13.12
CA GLN A 19 -38.27 26.24 12.23
C GLN A 19 -36.91 25.85 11.66
N ASP A 20 -36.47 24.63 11.97
CA ASP A 20 -35.29 24.01 11.38
C ASP A 20 -35.37 24.14 9.85
N ASP A 21 -34.32 24.76 9.31
CA ASP A 21 -34.04 24.89 7.90
C ASP A 21 -34.26 23.55 7.19
N GLN A 22 -35.26 23.49 6.32
CA GLN A 22 -35.27 22.47 5.27
C GLN A 22 -33.94 22.57 4.52
N PRO A 23 -33.18 21.48 4.37
CA PRO A 23 -32.00 21.50 3.51
C PRO A 23 -32.45 21.90 2.09
N PRO A 24 -31.67 22.71 1.37
CA PRO A 24 -32.01 23.11 0.02
C PRO A 24 -32.22 21.86 -0.85
N PRO A 25 -33.18 21.90 -1.80
CA PRO A 25 -33.36 20.80 -2.74
C PRO A 25 -32.03 20.56 -3.47
N ALA A 26 -31.63 19.28 -3.54
CA ALA A 26 -30.44 18.88 -4.28
C ALA A 26 -30.51 19.45 -5.72
N PRO A 27 -29.41 19.99 -6.26
CA PRO A 27 -29.40 20.43 -7.65
C PRO A 27 -29.80 19.24 -8.52
N LEU A 28 -30.77 19.46 -9.42
CA LEU A 28 -31.09 18.53 -10.49
C LEU A 28 -29.81 18.28 -11.28
N LEU A 29 -29.17 17.13 -11.01
CA LEU A 29 -28.07 16.63 -11.82
C LEU A 29 -28.58 16.56 -13.25
N ALA A 30 -27.96 17.33 -14.14
CA ALA A 30 -28.13 17.13 -15.57
C ALA A 30 -27.91 15.63 -15.86
N PRO A 31 -28.72 15.01 -16.74
CA PRO A 31 -28.47 13.64 -17.14
C PRO A 31 -27.03 13.54 -17.63
N LEU A 32 -26.25 12.69 -16.97
CA LEU A 32 -24.89 12.37 -17.38
C LEU A 32 -24.92 11.96 -18.85
N PRO A 33 -23.96 12.40 -19.68
CA PRO A 33 -23.85 11.88 -21.04
C PRO A 33 -23.75 10.35 -20.95
N PRO A 34 -24.38 9.61 -21.88
CA PRO A 34 -24.28 8.15 -21.88
C PRO A 34 -22.80 7.77 -21.91
N LEU A 35 -22.38 7.00 -20.89
CA LEU A 35 -21.09 6.36 -20.82
C LEU A 35 -20.89 5.60 -22.12
N SER A 36 -19.93 6.04 -22.92
CA SER A 36 -19.48 5.28 -24.09
C SER A 36 -18.90 3.98 -23.53
N GLU A 37 -19.43 2.84 -23.95
CA GLU A 37 -19.12 1.50 -23.40
C GLU A 37 -17.67 1.03 -23.64
N ASP A 38 -16.76 1.93 -24.07
CA ASP A 38 -15.36 1.67 -24.40
C ASP A 38 -14.35 2.34 -23.45
N GLU A 39 -14.78 3.05 -22.40
CA GLU A 39 -13.86 3.51 -21.34
C GLU A 39 -13.75 2.45 -20.21
N PRO A 40 -12.55 1.92 -19.92
CA PRO A 40 -12.37 1.02 -18.79
C PRO A 40 -12.65 1.76 -17.49
N ALA A 41 -13.60 1.26 -16.71
CA ALA A 41 -14.03 1.85 -15.46
C ALA A 41 -12.83 2.08 -14.50
N PRO A 42 -12.65 3.30 -13.96
CA PRO A 42 -11.62 3.55 -12.98
C PRO A 42 -12.01 2.82 -11.68
N GLY A 43 -11.28 1.76 -11.34
CA GLY A 43 -11.40 1.11 -10.02
C GLY A 43 -11.61 -0.40 -10.03
N GLN A 44 -11.64 -1.09 -11.18
CA GLN A 44 -11.48 -2.54 -11.16
C GLN A 44 -9.98 -2.90 -11.16
N PRO A 45 -9.50 -3.71 -10.20
CA PRO A 45 -8.16 -4.31 -10.30
C PRO A 45 -8.11 -5.10 -11.61
N GLN A 46 -7.31 -4.64 -12.57
CA GLN A 46 -7.07 -5.43 -13.76
C GLN A 46 -6.46 -6.76 -13.33
N PRO A 47 -6.94 -7.91 -13.85
CA PRO A 47 -6.34 -9.19 -13.52
C PRO A 47 -4.84 -9.12 -13.83
N PRO A 48 -3.98 -9.62 -12.93
CA PRO A 48 -2.54 -9.52 -13.11
C PRO A 48 -2.14 -10.22 -14.42
N PRO A 49 -1.06 -9.78 -15.08
CA PRO A 49 -0.70 -10.32 -16.37
C PRO A 49 -0.42 -11.82 -16.25
N PRO A 50 -0.55 -12.55 -17.37
CA PRO A 50 -0.15 -13.95 -17.42
C PRO A 50 1.28 -14.12 -16.89
N PRO A 51 1.61 -15.22 -16.18
CA PRO A 51 2.92 -15.44 -15.56
C PRO A 51 4.14 -15.25 -16.47
N ASP A 52 3.96 -15.38 -17.79
CA ASP A 52 5.01 -15.24 -18.80
C ASP A 52 5.46 -13.78 -19.05
N GLU A 53 4.68 -12.77 -18.67
CA GLU A 53 5.05 -11.35 -18.78
C GLU A 53 5.73 -10.81 -17.50
N ARG A 54 5.78 -11.61 -16.44
CA ARG A 54 6.43 -11.19 -15.18
C ARG A 54 7.94 -11.34 -15.31
N THR A 55 8.67 -10.24 -15.18
CA THR A 55 10.09 -10.18 -15.58
C THR A 55 11.06 -9.99 -14.43
N HIS A 56 10.64 -9.41 -13.30
CA HIS A 56 11.58 -8.89 -12.30
C HIS A 56 11.08 -9.04 -10.85
N LEU A 57 11.96 -8.73 -9.89
CA LEU A 57 11.61 -8.57 -8.48
C LEU A 57 11.33 -7.08 -8.19
N MET A 58 10.16 -6.78 -7.66
CA MET A 58 9.77 -5.41 -7.29
C MET A 58 10.30 -5.09 -5.89
N VAL A 59 11.04 -4.00 -5.75
CA VAL A 59 11.52 -3.50 -4.45
C VAL A 59 10.45 -2.62 -3.81
N SER A 60 10.03 -3.00 -2.60
CA SER A 60 9.11 -2.22 -1.76
C SER A 60 9.78 -1.90 -0.44
N GLY A 61 9.89 -0.61 -0.13
CA GLY A 61 10.49 -0.12 1.11
C GLY A 61 10.10 1.33 1.36
N ARG A 62 10.19 1.78 2.62
CA ARG A 62 10.02 3.20 2.92
C ARG A 62 11.34 3.93 2.65
N PHE A 63 11.35 4.79 1.63
CA PHE A 63 12.53 5.56 1.21
C PHE A 63 12.66 6.93 1.92
N ASN A 64 12.17 7.04 3.15
CA ASN A 64 12.25 8.26 3.94
C ASN A 64 13.52 8.35 4.82
N ASP A 65 14.31 7.28 4.85
CA ASP A 65 15.57 7.18 5.59
C ASP A 65 16.72 6.91 4.61
N THR A 66 17.80 7.70 4.72
CA THR A 66 18.97 7.56 3.85
C THR A 66 19.70 6.23 4.10
N GLU A 67 19.77 5.77 5.34
CA GLU A 67 20.40 4.47 5.67
C GLU A 67 19.65 3.32 4.99
N MET A 68 18.32 3.35 5.06
CA MET A 68 17.45 2.37 4.39
C MET A 68 17.62 2.43 2.87
N VAL A 69 17.59 3.63 2.28
CA VAL A 69 17.77 3.80 0.83
C VAL A 69 19.12 3.24 0.37
N ASP A 70 20.20 3.57 1.08
CA ASP A 70 21.55 3.14 0.74
C ASP A 70 21.72 1.62 0.90
N TYR A 71 21.12 1.05 1.95
CA TYR A 71 21.10 -0.39 2.16
C TYR A 71 20.39 -1.12 1.03
N ILE A 72 19.18 -0.66 0.65
CA ILE A 72 18.40 -1.25 -0.45
C ILE A 72 19.16 -1.13 -1.78
N LYS A 73 19.79 0.02 -2.05
CA LYS A 73 20.62 0.22 -3.26
C LYS A 73 21.80 -0.76 -3.29
N LYS A 74 22.50 -0.98 -2.18
CA LYS A 74 23.59 -1.97 -2.09
C LYS A 74 23.08 -3.38 -2.39
N VAL A 75 21.97 -3.80 -1.79
CA VAL A 75 21.36 -5.12 -2.05
C VAL A 75 20.96 -5.26 -3.53
N ARG A 76 20.30 -4.24 -4.09
CA ARG A 76 19.93 -4.18 -5.52
C ARG A 76 21.15 -4.34 -6.40
N ASP A 77 22.21 -3.57 -6.15
CA ASP A 77 23.41 -3.58 -6.99
C ASP A 77 24.07 -4.97 -6.97
N ILE A 78 24.21 -5.61 -5.80
CA ILE A 78 24.74 -6.97 -5.68
C ILE A 78 23.89 -7.96 -6.50
N LEU A 79 22.56 -7.84 -6.42
CA LEU A 79 21.64 -8.72 -7.14
C LEU A 79 21.68 -8.48 -8.65
N THR A 80 21.79 -7.23 -9.11
CA THR A 80 21.99 -6.89 -10.52
C THR A 80 23.29 -7.49 -11.05
N HIS A 81 24.39 -7.44 -10.29
CA HIS A 81 25.65 -8.11 -10.66
C HIS A 81 25.51 -9.63 -10.74
N LYS A 82 24.58 -10.23 -9.98
CA LYS A 82 24.23 -11.65 -10.05
C LYS A 82 23.25 -11.98 -11.18
N GLY A 83 22.86 -11.00 -12.00
CA GLY A 83 21.93 -11.20 -13.12
C GLY A 83 20.47 -11.35 -12.70
N VAL A 84 20.09 -10.92 -11.49
CA VAL A 84 18.69 -10.91 -11.06
C VAL A 84 18.02 -9.65 -11.59
N PRO A 85 16.93 -9.76 -12.38
CA PRO A 85 16.18 -8.61 -12.83
C PRO A 85 15.43 -8.00 -11.64
N ILE A 86 15.75 -6.75 -11.30
CA ILE A 86 15.17 -6.02 -10.18
C ILE A 86 14.65 -4.67 -10.66
N PHE A 87 13.49 -4.29 -10.16
CA PHE A 87 12.91 -2.97 -10.37
C PHE A 87 12.77 -2.26 -9.03
N MET A 88 13.29 -1.03 -8.99
CA MET A 88 13.18 -0.12 -7.86
C MET A 88 12.74 1.22 -8.42
N VAL A 89 11.65 1.76 -7.90
CA VAL A 89 11.10 3.03 -8.37
C VAL A 89 12.08 4.16 -8.04
N ASP A 90 12.23 5.09 -8.97
CA ASP A 90 13.06 6.27 -8.75
C ASP A 90 12.32 7.27 -7.86
N THR A 91 12.82 7.47 -6.64
CA THR A 91 12.27 8.40 -5.66
C THR A 91 12.45 9.88 -6.04
N GLN A 92 13.23 10.18 -7.08
CA GLN A 92 13.46 11.54 -7.57
C GLN A 92 12.50 11.95 -8.70
N ALA A 93 11.66 11.04 -9.20
CA ALA A 93 10.69 11.37 -10.24
C ALA A 93 9.51 12.19 -9.66
N PRO A 94 9.22 13.39 -10.19
CA PRO A 94 8.15 14.22 -9.67
C PRO A 94 6.75 13.68 -10.00
N GLY A 95 5.82 13.79 -9.03
CA GLY A 95 4.37 13.68 -9.25
C GLY A 95 3.84 12.27 -9.60
N ASP A 96 2.84 12.22 -10.49
CA ASP A 96 2.12 11.00 -10.89
C ASP A 96 3.02 9.94 -11.56
N ALA A 97 4.22 10.32 -12.04
CA ALA A 97 5.19 9.40 -12.64
C ALA A 97 5.67 8.33 -11.66
N PHE A 98 5.86 8.68 -10.38
CA PHE A 98 6.21 7.72 -9.32
C PHE A 98 5.13 6.63 -9.19
N GLY A 99 3.88 7.07 -9.32
CA GLY A 99 2.73 6.21 -9.23
C GLY A 99 2.57 5.21 -10.36
N SER A 100 2.61 5.72 -11.58
CA SER A 100 2.54 4.90 -12.79
C SER A 100 3.69 3.90 -12.86
N GLN A 101 4.91 4.30 -12.45
CA GLN A 101 6.06 3.39 -12.38
C GLN A 101 5.88 2.29 -11.33
N THR A 102 5.35 2.64 -10.15
CA THR A 102 5.07 1.66 -9.10
C THR A 102 4.04 0.63 -9.57
N LEU A 103 2.95 1.08 -10.20
CA LEU A 103 1.92 0.20 -10.71
C LEU A 103 2.43 -0.72 -11.83
N GLN A 104 3.19 -0.16 -12.79
CA GLN A 104 3.77 -0.93 -13.88
C GLN A 104 4.81 -1.96 -13.38
N GLY A 105 5.62 -1.56 -12.40
CA GLY A 105 6.55 -2.45 -11.71
C GLY A 105 5.82 -3.62 -11.05
N LEU A 106 4.83 -3.32 -10.21
CA LEU A 106 4.02 -4.33 -9.55
C LEU A 106 3.29 -5.26 -10.53
N TYR A 107 2.73 -4.71 -11.60
CA TYR A 107 2.01 -5.48 -12.62
C TYR A 107 2.92 -6.53 -13.26
N THR A 108 4.16 -6.16 -13.61
CA THR A 108 5.12 -7.06 -14.26
C THR A 108 6.08 -7.76 -13.29
N ALA A 109 5.81 -7.69 -11.98
CA ALA A 109 6.65 -8.31 -10.95
C ALA A 109 6.36 -9.80 -10.79
N LYS A 110 7.42 -10.62 -10.67
CA LYS A 110 7.32 -12.02 -10.23
C LYS A 110 7.07 -12.14 -8.74
N ALA A 111 7.68 -11.26 -7.96
CA ALA A 111 7.60 -11.22 -6.52
C ALA A 111 7.85 -9.80 -6.00
N LEU A 112 7.32 -9.53 -4.81
CA LEU A 112 7.57 -8.32 -4.03
C LEU A 112 8.67 -8.59 -3.01
N LEU A 113 9.76 -7.82 -3.05
CA LEU A 113 10.77 -7.74 -2.01
C LEU A 113 10.35 -6.67 -1.00
N ALA A 114 9.81 -7.09 0.14
CA ALA A 114 9.31 -6.20 1.18
C ALA A 114 10.41 -5.90 2.21
N PHE A 115 11.05 -4.74 2.13
CA PHE A 115 12.05 -4.27 3.09
C PHE A 115 11.37 -3.69 4.33
N CYS A 116 11.14 -4.57 5.30
CA CYS A 116 10.32 -4.35 6.48
C CYS A 116 11.08 -3.64 7.61
N GLY A 117 11.19 -2.31 7.52
CA GLY A 117 11.53 -1.44 8.66
C GLY A 117 10.34 -1.20 9.59
N THR A 118 10.54 -0.46 10.69
CA THR A 118 9.54 -0.27 11.77
C THR A 118 8.19 0.26 11.28
N ASN A 119 8.21 1.20 10.31
CA ASN A 119 7.02 1.85 9.77
C ASN A 119 6.54 1.24 8.44
N TYR A 120 7.07 0.08 8.04
CA TYR A 120 6.67 -0.57 6.80
C TYR A 120 5.18 -0.96 6.85
N GLY A 121 4.47 -0.76 5.74
CA GLY A 121 3.03 -1.01 5.67
C GLY A 121 2.18 0.03 6.39
N GLN A 122 2.74 1.13 6.88
CA GLN A 122 1.96 2.26 7.39
C GLN A 122 1.14 2.89 6.27
N ARG A 123 -0.14 3.18 6.51
CA ARG A 123 -1.00 4.01 5.64
C ARG A 123 -0.90 5.48 6.01
N THR A 124 -0.45 6.33 5.08
CA THR A 124 -0.31 7.78 5.25
C THR A 124 -1.27 8.57 4.35
N GLY A 125 -2.03 7.89 3.48
CA GLY A 125 -2.91 8.53 2.51
C GLY A 125 -2.19 9.03 1.26
N ALA A 126 -0.87 8.80 1.16
CA ALA A 126 -0.16 8.94 -0.10
C ALA A 126 -0.66 7.90 -1.11
N ARG A 127 -0.80 8.30 -2.38
CA ARG A 127 -1.37 7.43 -3.43
C ARG A 127 -0.54 6.16 -3.67
N TYR A 128 0.77 6.21 -3.40
CA TYR A 128 1.70 5.11 -3.57
C TYR A 128 2.60 5.03 -2.36
N GLU A 129 2.39 4.00 -1.55
CA GLU A 129 3.09 3.74 -0.31
C GLU A 129 3.17 2.23 -0.08
N THR A 130 4.10 1.80 0.79
CA THR A 130 4.31 0.37 1.10
C THR A 130 3.04 -0.36 1.53
N TYR A 131 2.06 0.33 2.11
CA TYR A 131 0.74 -0.24 2.41
C TYR A 131 0.00 -0.70 1.14
N VAL A 132 -0.08 0.16 0.12
CA VAL A 132 -0.77 -0.12 -1.15
C VAL A 132 -0.03 -1.20 -1.94
N GLU A 133 1.31 -1.15 -1.97
CA GLU A 133 2.14 -2.14 -2.66
C GLU A 133 1.98 -3.55 -2.05
N LEU A 134 2.06 -3.65 -0.73
CA LEU A 134 1.92 -4.90 0.00
C LEU A 134 0.51 -5.48 -0.18
N ARG A 135 -0.52 -4.64 -0.12
CA ARG A 135 -1.91 -5.04 -0.40
C ARG A 135 -2.06 -5.57 -1.81
N TYR A 136 -1.54 -4.85 -2.80
CA TYR A 136 -1.60 -5.26 -4.21
C TYR A 136 -0.96 -6.64 -4.39
N ALA A 137 0.23 -6.85 -3.82
CA ALA A 137 0.91 -8.13 -3.91
C ALA A 137 0.10 -9.28 -3.30
N HIS A 138 -0.49 -9.07 -2.12
CA HIS A 138 -1.34 -10.04 -1.48
C HIS A 138 -2.60 -10.35 -2.31
N ASP A 139 -3.34 -9.31 -2.71
CA ASP A 139 -4.61 -9.44 -3.43
C ASP A 139 -4.43 -10.10 -4.81
N ASN A 140 -3.25 -9.97 -5.43
CA ASN A 140 -2.91 -10.57 -6.73
C ASN A 140 -2.10 -11.87 -6.63
N ASN A 141 -1.97 -12.45 -5.43
CA ASN A 141 -1.16 -13.65 -5.20
C ASN A 141 0.27 -13.53 -5.76
N LEU A 142 0.86 -12.34 -5.69
CA LEU A 142 2.29 -12.18 -5.93
C LEU A 142 3.04 -12.83 -4.77
N GLU A 143 4.13 -13.53 -5.07
CA GLU A 143 5.02 -14.02 -4.03
C GLU A 143 5.60 -12.81 -3.27
N ILE A 144 5.50 -12.82 -1.94
CA ILE A 144 6.06 -11.78 -1.08
C ILE A 144 7.26 -12.39 -0.37
N ILE A 145 8.43 -11.76 -0.52
CA ILE A 145 9.67 -12.13 0.17
C ILE A 145 9.94 -11.02 1.18
N PRO A 146 9.66 -11.23 2.48
CA PRO A 146 9.93 -10.23 3.50
C PRO A 146 11.41 -10.22 3.90
N ILE A 147 11.97 -9.02 4.00
CA ILE A 147 13.27 -8.73 4.58
C ILE A 147 13.03 -7.98 5.90
N GLN A 148 13.21 -8.65 7.04
CA GLN A 148 13.06 -8.06 8.35
C GLN A 148 14.27 -7.17 8.68
N LEU A 149 14.01 -5.87 8.82
CA LEU A 149 14.99 -4.83 9.15
C LEU A 149 14.64 -4.07 10.43
N CYS A 150 13.77 -4.65 11.25
CA CYS A 150 13.38 -4.10 12.55
C CYS A 150 13.19 -5.23 13.56
N ASP A 151 13.24 -4.89 14.85
CA ASP A 151 13.16 -5.89 15.94
C ASP A 151 11.80 -6.61 15.97
N THR A 152 10.73 -5.90 15.61
CA THR A 152 9.36 -6.42 15.67
C THR A 152 8.90 -6.92 14.31
N PHE A 153 8.54 -8.21 14.22
CA PHE A 153 7.96 -8.79 13.01
C PHE A 153 6.62 -9.51 13.27
N PRO A 154 5.59 -9.27 12.44
CA PRO A 154 5.57 -8.30 11.34
C PRO A 154 5.67 -6.85 11.86
N PRO A 155 6.12 -5.88 11.04
CA PRO A 155 6.26 -4.49 11.46
C PRO A 155 4.95 -3.94 12.03
N ARG A 156 5.07 -3.09 13.05
CA ARG A 156 3.93 -2.48 13.76
C ARG A 156 3.91 -0.98 13.52
N PRO A 157 3.45 -0.51 12.34
CA PRO A 157 3.31 0.90 12.08
C PRO A 157 2.31 1.58 13.04
N PRO A 158 2.35 2.93 13.17
CA PRO A 158 1.53 3.66 14.13
C PRO A 158 0.03 3.65 13.81
N ASP A 159 -0.38 3.41 12.56
CA ASP A 159 -1.78 3.35 12.14
C ASP A 159 -2.38 1.94 12.34
N PHE A 160 -3.68 1.88 12.64
CA PHE A 160 -4.38 0.61 12.92
C PHE A 160 -4.50 -0.27 11.68
N GLU A 161 -4.80 0.33 10.52
CA GLU A 161 -5.00 -0.42 9.28
C GLU A 161 -3.73 -1.11 8.80
N GLY A 162 -2.59 -0.41 8.80
CA GLY A 162 -1.28 -0.98 8.49
C GLY A 162 -0.89 -2.12 9.41
N ARG A 163 -1.19 -2.02 10.72
CA ARG A 163 -0.98 -3.13 11.66
C ARG A 163 -1.83 -4.34 11.30
N CYS A 164 -3.12 -4.15 11.01
CA CYS A 164 -4.02 -5.23 10.62
C CYS A 164 -3.54 -5.91 9.33
N GLN A 165 -3.20 -5.13 8.30
CA GLN A 165 -2.68 -5.66 7.04
C GLN A 165 -1.39 -6.44 7.26
N ASN A 166 -0.40 -5.86 7.93
CA ASN A 166 0.87 -6.53 8.19
C ASN A 166 0.67 -7.83 8.98
N HIS A 167 -0.26 -7.85 9.93
CA HIS A 167 -0.57 -9.05 10.68
C HIS A 167 -1.16 -10.18 9.82
N VAL A 168 -1.91 -9.86 8.77
CA VAL A 168 -2.53 -10.85 7.87
C VAL A 168 -1.58 -11.25 6.73
N VAL A 169 -0.93 -10.28 6.10
CA VAL A 169 -0.10 -10.50 4.91
C VAL A 169 1.28 -11.05 5.25
N LEU A 170 1.88 -10.59 6.36
CA LEU A 170 3.24 -10.97 6.76
C LEU A 170 3.23 -11.98 7.92
N GLN A 171 2.28 -12.92 7.90
CA GLN A 171 2.16 -13.95 8.94
C GLN A 171 3.42 -14.82 9.11
N ARG A 172 3.53 -15.46 10.28
CA ARG A 172 4.72 -16.21 10.74
C ARG A 172 5.20 -17.32 9.80
N ASP A 173 4.32 -17.82 8.93
CA ASP A 173 4.63 -18.93 8.03
C ASP A 173 5.35 -18.47 6.75
N VAL A 174 5.50 -17.15 6.55
CA VAL A 174 6.30 -16.60 5.46
C VAL A 174 7.78 -16.69 5.82
N ILE A 175 8.56 -17.43 5.00
CA ILE A 175 10.02 -17.46 5.11
C ILE A 175 10.54 -16.05 4.86
N ARG A 176 11.15 -15.45 5.89
CA ARG A 176 11.72 -14.11 5.84
C ARG A 176 13.24 -14.14 5.95
N ILE A 177 13.87 -13.13 5.35
CA ILE A 177 15.30 -12.88 5.44
C ILE A 177 15.50 -11.86 6.56
N VAL A 178 16.42 -12.10 7.49
CA VAL A 178 16.61 -11.25 8.67
C VAL A 178 17.94 -10.52 8.57
N ASP A 179 17.92 -9.19 8.61
CA ASP A 179 19.09 -8.34 8.77
C ASP A 179 18.71 -7.05 9.54
N ILE A 180 18.36 -7.21 10.82
CA ILE A 180 17.80 -6.14 11.66
C ILE A 180 18.71 -4.90 11.72
N HIS A 181 20.02 -5.08 11.55
CA HIS A 181 21.01 -4.01 11.65
C HIS A 181 21.50 -3.49 10.30
N MET A 182 20.91 -3.93 9.18
CA MET A 182 21.25 -3.49 7.83
C MET A 182 22.76 -3.55 7.51
N ASN A 183 23.46 -4.53 8.10
CA ASN A 183 24.92 -4.59 8.04
C ASN A 183 25.46 -5.71 7.15
N ASN A 184 24.57 -6.55 6.60
CA ASN A 184 24.95 -7.69 5.77
C ASN A 184 24.18 -7.74 4.44
N PRO A 185 24.33 -6.72 3.56
CA PRO A 185 23.63 -6.68 2.29
C PRO A 185 24.00 -7.85 1.35
N LEU A 186 25.22 -8.39 1.48
CA LEU A 186 25.66 -9.56 0.71
C LEU A 186 24.88 -10.81 1.11
N HIS A 187 24.72 -11.08 2.41
CA HIS A 187 23.93 -12.21 2.89
C HIS A 187 22.48 -12.12 2.43
N VAL A 188 21.88 -10.92 2.52
CA VAL A 188 20.50 -10.70 2.07
C VAL A 188 20.38 -10.93 0.56
N ALA A 189 21.30 -10.39 -0.23
CA ALA A 189 21.34 -10.62 -1.68
C ALA A 189 21.52 -12.11 -2.02
N ASP A 190 22.35 -12.86 -1.31
CA ASP A 190 22.53 -14.30 -1.53
C ASP A 190 21.25 -15.09 -1.24
N LYS A 191 20.53 -14.74 -0.17
CA LYS A 191 19.24 -15.35 0.16
C LYS A 191 18.16 -15.03 -0.88
N ILE A 192 18.10 -13.79 -1.35
CA ILE A 192 17.18 -13.38 -2.43
C ILE A 192 17.51 -14.11 -3.73
N HIS A 193 18.80 -14.19 -4.09
CA HIS A 193 19.24 -14.91 -5.28
C HIS A 193 18.90 -16.40 -5.20
N ALA A 194 19.10 -17.05 -4.05
CA ALA A 194 18.68 -18.43 -3.85
C ALA A 194 17.16 -18.60 -4.02
N ALA A 195 16.34 -17.69 -3.45
CA ALA A 195 14.89 -17.71 -3.64
C ALA A 195 14.50 -17.52 -5.13
N TRP A 196 15.20 -16.64 -5.84
CA TRP A 196 15.02 -16.43 -7.28
C TRP A 196 15.29 -17.71 -8.08
N THR A 197 16.44 -18.35 -7.88
CA THR A 197 16.83 -19.55 -8.63
C THR A 197 15.97 -20.76 -8.29
N HIS A 198 15.69 -21.02 -7.01
CA HIS A 198 15.00 -22.25 -6.60
C HIS A 198 13.48 -22.19 -6.71
N ARG A 199 12.87 -21.02 -6.56
CA ARG A 199 11.41 -20.90 -6.43
C ARG A 199 10.77 -20.16 -7.60
N LEU A 200 11.45 -19.14 -8.12
CA LEU A 200 10.85 -18.21 -9.10
C LEU A 200 11.25 -18.50 -10.56
N GLN A 201 12.35 -19.21 -10.80
CA GLN A 201 12.70 -19.70 -12.14
C GLN A 201 11.89 -20.93 -12.56
N HIS A 202 11.51 -21.81 -11.63
CA HIS A 202 10.73 -23.03 -11.92
C HIS A 202 9.29 -22.77 -12.39
N LEU A 203 8.76 -21.56 -12.18
CA LEU A 203 7.48 -21.13 -12.76
C LEU A 203 7.51 -21.06 -14.31
N ARG A 204 8.68 -21.18 -14.95
CA ARG A 204 8.80 -21.32 -16.42
C ARG A 204 8.50 -22.73 -16.96
N VAL A 205 8.43 -23.76 -16.13
CA VAL A 205 8.39 -25.17 -16.61
C VAL A 205 6.96 -25.75 -16.64
N TYR A 206 5.96 -25.04 -16.11
CA TYR A 206 4.56 -25.48 -16.12
C TYR A 206 3.72 -24.87 -17.25
N VAL A 207 4.33 -24.58 -18.41
CA VAL A 207 3.55 -24.38 -19.64
C VAL A 207 3.23 -25.77 -20.19
N LYS A 208 2.00 -26.22 -19.91
CA LYS A 208 1.43 -27.46 -20.44
C LYS A 208 1.45 -27.39 -21.98
N PRO A 209 2.01 -28.38 -22.69
CA PRO A 209 1.80 -28.47 -24.12
C PRO A 209 0.33 -28.81 -24.37
N TYR A 210 -0.38 -27.92 -25.05
CA TYR A 210 -1.65 -28.22 -25.71
C TYR A 210 -1.50 -27.92 -27.19
#